data_AF-A0A934D2V8-F1
#
_entry.id   AF-A0A934D2V8-F1
#
_cell.length_a   1.000
_cell.length_b   1.000
_cell.length_c   1.000
_cell.angle_alpha   90.00
_cell.angle_beta   90.00
_cell.angle_gamma   90.00
#
_symmetry.space_group_name_H-M   'P 1'
#
loop_
_entity.id
_entity.type
_entity.pdbx_description
1 polymer ?
#
loop_
_entity_poly.entity_id
_entity_poly.type
_entity_poly.pdbx_seq_one_letter_code
_entity_poly.pdbx_strand_id
1 'polypeptide(L)'
;MAAECNWNANNLAFSNTWGILLALEELRAKFSLAGAIRMDGLAFWSAAASPALRALEAQALAARMDRLFVQLLQAKYEQGKTRPQALTAVQAALLVAKGTVCELSVVVDEHYNFQGELK
;
A
#
# COMPACT_ATOMS: atom_id res chain seq x y z
N MET A 1 4.74 -9.81 15.58
CA MET A 1 4.29 -8.47 16.01
C MET A 1 4.46 -7.57 14.80
N ALA A 2 3.41 -6.89 14.35
CA ALA A 2 3.57 -5.88 13.30
C ALA A 2 4.58 -4.85 13.79
N ALA A 3 5.53 -4.44 12.95
CA ALA A 3 6.41 -3.33 13.28
C ALA A 3 5.54 -2.13 13.70
N GLU A 4 5.90 -1.44 14.79
CA GLU A 4 5.17 -0.23 15.20
C GLU A 4 5.19 0.78 14.05
N CYS A 5 4.02 1.02 13.46
CA CYS A 5 3.93 1.95 12.35
C CYS A 5 3.90 3.40 12.84
N ASN A 6 4.96 4.16 12.55
CA ASN A 6 5.07 5.57 12.92
C ASN A 6 4.58 6.47 11.77
N TRP A 7 3.26 6.68 11.68
CA TRP A 7 2.63 7.44 10.59
C TRP A 7 3.15 8.87 10.46
N ASN A 8 4.05 9.10 9.52
CA ASN A 8 4.76 10.37 9.34
C ASN A 8 4.84 10.75 7.85
N ALA A 9 4.52 12.01 7.53
CA ALA A 9 4.59 12.53 6.16
C ALA A 9 6.01 12.63 5.62
N ASN A 10 7.03 12.64 6.48
CA ASN A 10 8.43 12.65 6.07
C ASN A 10 8.90 11.29 5.52
N ASN A 11 8.18 10.20 5.80
CA ASN A 11 8.42 8.94 5.12
C ASN A 11 7.69 8.98 3.76
N LEU A 12 8.47 8.83 2.68
CA LEU A 12 7.95 8.92 1.31
C LEU A 12 7.03 7.74 0.96
N ALA A 13 7.31 6.53 1.44
CA ALA A 13 6.41 5.40 1.23
C ALA A 13 5.02 5.68 1.83
N PHE A 14 4.94 6.39 2.95
CA PHE A 14 3.68 6.69 3.64
C PHE A 14 2.87 7.73 2.86
N SER A 15 3.51 8.85 2.52
CA SER A 15 2.88 9.92 1.74
C SER A 15 2.49 9.46 0.33
N ASN A 16 3.34 8.66 -0.34
CA ASN A 16 3.06 8.11 -1.66
C ASN A 16 1.97 7.04 -1.64
N THR A 17 1.95 6.15 -0.64
CA THR A 17 0.88 5.16 -0.49
C THR A 17 -0.47 5.86 -0.29
N TRP A 18 -0.54 6.85 0.59
CA TRP A 18 -1.75 7.67 0.75
C TRP A 18 -2.15 8.37 -0.56
N GLY A 19 -1.19 9.03 -1.23
CA GLY A 19 -1.44 9.77 -2.46
C GLY A 19 -1.96 8.89 -3.59
N ILE A 20 -1.42 7.67 -3.73
CA ILE A 20 -1.88 6.70 -4.73
C ILE A 20 -3.25 6.13 -4.38
N LEU A 21 -3.51 5.79 -3.12
CA LEU A 21 -4.84 5.33 -2.71
C LEU A 21 -5.90 6.42 -2.91
N LEU A 22 -5.54 7.69 -2.70
CA LEU A 22 -6.41 8.83 -3.01
C LEU A 22 -6.64 8.97 -4.53
N ALA A 23 -5.59 8.85 -5.35
CA ALA A 23 -5.68 8.96 -6.80
C ALA A 23 -6.46 7.80 -7.45
N LEU A 24 -6.44 6.62 -6.83
CA LEU A 24 -7.22 5.45 -7.24
C LEU A 24 -8.63 5.44 -6.62
N GLU A 25 -9.01 6.48 -5.87
CA GLU A 25 -10.29 6.62 -5.17
C GLU A 25 -10.59 5.50 -4.16
N GLU A 26 -9.56 4.81 -3.66
CA GLU A 26 -9.69 3.76 -2.65
C GLU A 26 -10.02 4.33 -1.27
N LEU A 27 -9.67 5.60 -1.02
CA LEU A 27 -10.02 6.37 0.17
C LEU A 27 -10.17 7.86 -0.17
N ARG A 28 -10.78 8.63 0.74
CA ARG A 28 -10.93 10.10 0.62
C ARG A 28 -10.40 10.89 1.83
N ALA A 29 -9.87 10.19 2.83
CA ALA A 29 -9.40 10.83 4.05
C ALA A 29 -8.12 11.64 3.81
N LYS A 30 -7.96 12.71 4.60
CA LYS A 30 -6.71 13.48 4.66
C LYS A 30 -5.58 12.58 5.22
N PHE A 31 -4.34 12.86 4.82
CA PHE A 31 -3.16 12.11 5.26
C PHE A 31 -3.13 11.85 6.77
N SER A 32 -3.38 12.88 7.59
CA SER A 32 -3.34 12.79 9.06
C SER A 32 -4.30 11.75 9.68
N LEU A 33 -5.35 11.36 8.95
CA LEU A 33 -6.34 10.37 9.39
C LEU A 33 -6.23 9.05 8.63
N ALA A 34 -5.62 9.08 7.44
CA ALA A 34 -5.61 7.94 6.54
C ALA A 34 -4.84 6.74 7.10
N GLY A 35 -3.76 6.97 7.86
CA GLY A 35 -2.95 5.89 8.44
C GLY A 35 -3.75 4.91 9.30
N ALA A 36 -4.82 5.36 9.98
CA ALA A 36 -5.66 4.52 10.82
C ALA A 36 -6.79 3.79 10.07
N ILE A 37 -6.98 4.08 8.77
CA ILE A 37 -7.99 3.40 7.95
C ILE A 37 -7.59 1.94 7.78
N ARG A 38 -8.54 1.05 7.99
CA ARG A 38 -8.36 -0.39 7.80
C ARG A 38 -8.52 -0.79 6.34
N MET A 39 -7.92 -1.89 5.93
CA MET A 39 -8.06 -2.44 4.57
C MET A 39 -9.52 -2.73 4.23
N ASP A 40 -10.31 -3.17 5.22
CA ASP A 40 -11.76 -3.37 5.07
C ASP A 40 -12.60 -2.10 4.94
N GLY A 41 -11.97 -0.93 5.07
CA GLY A 41 -12.55 0.38 4.78
C GLY A 41 -12.16 0.98 3.43
N LEU A 42 -11.33 0.29 2.63
CA LEU A 42 -10.97 0.73 1.27
C LEU A 42 -12.04 0.35 0.25
N ALA A 43 -12.16 1.13 -0.82
CA ALA A 43 -13.23 0.97 -1.81
C ALA A 43 -13.27 -0.40 -2.50
N PHE A 44 -12.11 -1.02 -2.77
CA PHE A 44 -12.05 -2.36 -3.35
C PHE A 44 -12.60 -3.45 -2.42
N TRP A 45 -12.64 -3.22 -1.10
CA TRP A 45 -12.96 -4.27 -0.14
C TRP A 45 -14.46 -4.46 0.00
N SER A 46 -14.99 -5.51 -0.64
CA SER A 46 -16.37 -5.96 -0.44
C SER A 46 -16.48 -7.07 0.62
N ALA A 47 -17.30 -6.84 1.64
CA ALA A 47 -17.63 -7.86 2.64
C ALA A 47 -18.44 -9.04 2.05
N ALA A 48 -19.18 -8.79 0.96
CA ALA A 48 -19.97 -9.80 0.24
C ALA A 48 -19.13 -10.59 -0.78
N ALA A 49 -17.94 -10.13 -1.14
CA ALA A 49 -17.05 -10.84 -2.05
C ALA A 49 -16.56 -12.15 -1.43
N SER A 50 -16.47 -13.21 -2.24
CA SER A 50 -15.82 -14.44 -1.85
C SER A 50 -14.32 -14.19 -1.58
N PRO A 51 -13.64 -15.03 -0.77
CA PRO A 51 -12.21 -14.90 -0.55
C PRO A 51 -11.39 -14.90 -1.86
N ALA A 52 -11.78 -15.70 -2.84
CA ALA A 52 -11.12 -15.77 -4.14
C ALA A 52 -11.30 -14.48 -4.96
N LEU A 53 -12.52 -13.92 -4.97
CA LEU A 53 -12.77 -12.64 -5.66
C LEU A 53 -11.99 -11.50 -5.00
N ARG A 54 -11.99 -11.43 -3.67
CA ARG A 54 -11.23 -10.41 -2.93
C ARG A 54 -9.72 -10.51 -3.20
N ALA A 55 -9.19 -11.73 -3.28
CA ALA A 55 -7.78 -11.95 -3.63
C ALA A 55 -7.43 -11.43 -5.03
N LEU A 56 -8.34 -11.62 -6.00
CA LEU A 56 -8.19 -11.10 -7.36
C LEU A 56 -8.26 -9.55 -7.40
N GLU A 57 -9.19 -8.94 -6.67
CA GLU A 57 -9.30 -7.48 -6.56
C GLU A 57 -8.07 -6.86 -5.88
N ALA A 58 -7.59 -7.47 -4.80
CA ALA A 58 -6.37 -7.07 -4.12
C ALA A 58 -5.14 -7.18 -5.04
N GLN A 59 -5.05 -8.26 -5.85
CA GLN A 59 -3.99 -8.42 -6.84
C GLN A 59 -4.02 -7.30 -7.90
N ALA A 60 -5.22 -6.97 -8.40
CA ALA A 60 -5.41 -5.90 -9.37
C ALA A 60 -5.06 -4.52 -8.78
N LEU A 61 -5.42 -4.26 -7.52
CA LEU A 61 -5.01 -3.04 -6.81
C LEU A 61 -3.49 -2.99 -6.60
N ALA A 62 -2.86 -4.07 -6.11
CA ALA A 62 -1.41 -4.14 -5.94
C ALA A 62 -0.66 -3.86 -7.25
N ALA A 63 -1.13 -4.40 -8.38
CA ALA A 63 -0.55 -4.15 -9.69
C ALA A 63 -0.72 -2.69 -10.16
N ARG A 64 -1.87 -2.06 -9.86
CA ARG A 64 -2.09 -0.63 -10.14
C ARG A 64 -1.17 0.26 -9.30
N MET A 65 -1.01 -0.07 -8.02
CA MET A 65 -0.09 0.63 -7.10
C MET A 65 1.37 0.50 -7.58
N ASP A 66 1.84 -0.71 -7.87
CA ASP A 66 3.19 -0.98 -8.43
C ASP A 66 3.47 -0.13 -9.66
N ARG A 67 2.53 -0.10 -10.61
CA ARG A 67 2.67 0.71 -11.82
C ARG A 67 2.83 2.20 -11.49
N LEU A 68 2.06 2.74 -10.56
CA LEU A 68 2.15 4.15 -10.17
C LEU A 68 3.44 4.43 -9.40
N PHE A 69 3.85 3.57 -8.47
CA PHE A 69 5.13 3.71 -7.76
C PHE A 69 6.30 3.75 -8.74
N VAL A 70 6.38 2.80 -9.67
CA VAL A 70 7.54 2.67 -10.56
C VAL A 70 7.50 3.65 -11.74
N GLN A 71 6.33 3.87 -12.37
CA GLN A 71 6.25 4.71 -13.58
C GLN A 71 6.06 6.19 -13.27
N LEU A 72 5.22 6.53 -12.29
CA LEU A 72 4.91 7.92 -11.96
C LEU A 72 5.90 8.47 -10.93
N LEU A 73 6.17 7.71 -9.87
CA LEU A 73 7.04 8.14 -8.77
C LEU A 73 8.50 7.69 -8.95
N GLN A 74 8.81 7.00 -10.06
CA GLN A 74 10.14 6.51 -10.40
C GLN A 74 10.81 5.69 -9.28
N ALA A 75 10.00 5.02 -8.46
CA ALA A 75 10.49 4.16 -7.40
C ALA A 75 11.26 2.97 -7.99
N LYS A 76 12.32 2.55 -7.28
CA LYS A 76 13.02 1.31 -7.56
C LYS A 76 12.61 0.27 -6.53
N TYR A 77 12.82 -1.01 -6.81
CA TYR A 77 12.66 -2.02 -5.76
C TYR A 77 13.84 -1.93 -4.78
N GLU A 78 13.55 -2.24 -3.52
CA GLU A 78 14.57 -2.31 -2.46
C GLU A 78 15.64 -3.36 -2.75
N GLN A 79 16.81 -3.24 -2.10
CA GLN A 79 17.93 -4.16 -2.35
C GLN A 79 17.52 -5.62 -2.07
N GLY A 80 17.71 -6.49 -3.07
CA GLY A 80 17.33 -7.90 -2.97
C GLY A 80 15.83 -8.17 -3.14
N LYS A 81 15.02 -7.14 -3.42
CA LYS A 81 13.60 -7.27 -3.74
C LYS A 81 13.38 -7.29 -5.25
N THR A 82 12.34 -8.00 -5.65
CA THR A 82 11.90 -8.13 -7.04
C THR A 82 10.44 -7.72 -7.16
N ARG A 83 10.02 -7.40 -8.38
CA ARG A 83 8.62 -7.06 -8.68
C ARG A 83 7.62 -8.13 -8.20
N PRO A 84 7.82 -9.44 -8.46
CA PRO A 84 6.88 -10.45 -7.95
C PRO A 84 6.79 -10.47 -6.43
N GLN A 85 7.92 -10.29 -5.73
CA GLN A 85 7.93 -10.22 -4.26
C GLN A 85 7.16 -9.00 -3.75
N ALA A 86 7.38 -7.81 -4.34
CA ALA A 86 6.67 -6.59 -3.97
C ALA A 86 5.16 -6.71 -4.21
N LEU A 87 4.74 -7.23 -5.37
CA LEU A 87 3.32 -7.47 -5.67
C LEU A 87 2.68 -8.44 -4.69
N THR A 88 3.39 -9.54 -4.36
CA THR A 88 2.90 -10.56 -3.42
C THR A 88 2.76 -9.98 -2.01
N ALA A 89 3.74 -9.19 -1.56
CA ALA A 89 3.73 -8.57 -0.25
C ALA A 89 2.61 -7.52 -0.11
N VAL A 90 2.46 -6.63 -1.09
CA VAL A 90 1.39 -5.62 -1.11
C VAL A 90 0.02 -6.29 -1.19
N GLN A 91 -0.16 -7.31 -2.04
CA GLN A 91 -1.40 -8.07 -2.11
C GLN A 91 -1.73 -8.73 -0.76
N ALA A 92 -0.75 -9.36 -0.12
CA ALA A 92 -0.95 -10.00 1.18
C ALA A 92 -1.36 -8.98 2.26
N ALA A 93 -0.72 -7.80 2.29
CA ALA A 93 -1.07 -6.72 3.19
C ALA A 93 -2.50 -6.21 2.96
N LEU A 94 -2.88 -6.01 1.68
CA LEU A 94 -4.23 -5.61 1.30
C LEU A 94 -5.30 -6.61 1.72
N LEU A 95 -4.96 -7.89 1.93
CA LEU A 95 -5.89 -8.94 2.36
C LEU A 95 -6.06 -9.05 3.88
N VAL A 96 -5.30 -8.31 4.68
CA VAL A 96 -5.45 -8.28 6.13
C VAL A 96 -6.54 -7.27 6.49
N ALA A 97 -7.79 -7.73 6.63
CA ALA A 97 -8.97 -6.88 6.86
C ALA A 97 -8.77 -5.81 7.95
N LYS A 98 -8.19 -6.21 9.09
CA LYS A 98 -7.93 -5.33 10.24
C LYS A 98 -6.63 -4.54 10.13
N GLY A 99 -5.80 -4.85 9.14
CA GLY A 99 -4.57 -4.13 8.85
C GLY A 99 -4.89 -2.72 8.38
N THR A 100 -3.98 -1.80 8.63
CA THR A 100 -4.18 -0.36 8.42
C THR A 100 -3.38 0.14 7.22
N VAL A 101 -3.75 1.31 6.67
CA VAL A 101 -2.99 1.96 5.60
C VAL A 101 -1.56 2.26 6.05
N CYS A 102 -1.35 2.51 7.35
CA CYS A 102 -0.02 2.63 7.93
C CYS A 102 0.79 1.35 7.73
N GLU A 103 0.25 0.20 8.13
CA GLU A 103 0.93 -1.11 7.99
C GLU A 103 1.14 -1.48 6.52
N LEU A 104 0.19 -1.17 5.64
CA LEU A 104 0.38 -1.29 4.19
C LEU A 104 1.56 -0.45 3.71
N SER A 105 1.70 0.78 4.22
CA SER A 105 2.78 1.68 3.83
C SER A 105 4.15 1.21 4.32
N VAL A 106 4.22 0.54 5.48
CA VAL A 106 5.44 -0.16 5.93
C VAL A 106 5.82 -1.27 4.96
N VAL A 107 4.85 -2.06 4.48
CA VAL A 107 5.12 -3.09 3.47
C VAL A 107 5.61 -2.47 2.15
N VAL A 108 5.09 -1.30 1.77
CA VAL A 108 5.57 -0.54 0.62
C VAL A 108 7.01 -0.06 0.84
N ASP A 109 7.31 0.52 2.00
CA ASP A 109 8.66 0.98 2.41
C ASP A 109 9.71 -0.15 2.33
N GLU A 110 9.35 -1.35 2.78
CA GLU A 110 10.22 -2.53 2.74
C GLU A 110 10.52 -3.05 1.32
N HIS A 111 9.74 -2.65 0.32
CA HIS A 111 9.80 -3.20 -1.04
C HIS A 111 10.14 -2.17 -2.12
N TYR A 112 9.88 -0.89 -1.89
CA TYR A 112 10.07 0.19 -2.84
C TYR A 112 10.92 1.30 -2.23
N ASN A 113 11.99 1.66 -2.93
CA ASN A 113 12.88 2.77 -2.63
C ASN A 113 12.44 3.99 -3.46
N PHE A 114 11.93 5.03 -2.80
CA PHE A 114 11.48 6.25 -3.47
C PHE A 114 12.62 7.26 -3.65
N GLN A 115 12.63 7.98 -4.78
CA GLN A 115 13.66 8.99 -5.01
C GLN A 115 13.59 10.11 -3.97
N GLY A 116 14.72 10.42 -3.33
CA GLY A 116 14.81 11.46 -2.31
C GLY A 116 14.43 11.00 -0.90
N GLU A 117 14.17 9.71 -0.71
CA GLU A 117 13.97 9.12 0.61
C GLU A 117 15.28 9.15 1.42
N LEU A 118 15.20 9.60 2.67
CA LEU A 118 16.28 9.50 3.63
C LEU A 118 16.10 8.18 4.40
N LYS A 119 17.10 7.30 4.31
CA LYS A 119 17.13 6.02 5.04
C LYS A 119 17.80 6.16 6.40
#